data_AF-A0AAJ2PAZ0-F1
#
_entry.id   AF-A0AAJ2PAZ0-F1
#
_cell.length_a   1.000
_cell.length_b   1.000
_cell.length_c   1.000
_cell.angle_alpha   90.00
_cell.angle_beta   90.00
_cell.angle_gamma   90.00
#
_symmetry.space_group_name_H-M   'P 1'
#
loop_
_entity.id
_entity.type
_entity.pdbx_description
1 polymer ?
#
loop_
_entity_poly.entity_id
_entity_poly.type
_entity_poly.pdbx_seq_one_letter_code
_entity_poly.pdbx_strand_id
1 'polypeptide(L)'
;MRFEDLLNEIRLIRSFLINGISFEQSLKIVSEKYPKSIFSSIAKSNKPMKEAIKEAIEKEKNERTKYCLEKIYEGLELETLGENLDLIVEKFSEEDLNERKNRIEFSKSFATFFIIFSIILPIVAFVFYTFLSVLHSLEFLNIGIKLDESFLYFFLFAIFLTECIMMFYYFKK
;
A
#
# COMPACT_ATOMS: atom_id res chain seq x y z
N MET A 1 -7.61 1.36 -15.77
CA MET A 1 -6.13 1.23 -15.88
C MET A 1 -5.55 1.47 -14.48
N ARG A 2 -4.44 0.83 -14.12
CA ARG A 2 -3.78 1.14 -12.83
C ARG A 2 -2.96 2.42 -12.96
N PHE A 3 -2.72 3.10 -11.84
CA PHE A 3 -1.99 4.36 -11.85
C PHE A 3 -0.50 4.17 -12.22
N GLU A 4 0.11 3.04 -11.81
CA GLU A 4 1.49 2.73 -12.16
C GLU A 4 1.68 2.53 -13.66
N ASP A 5 0.66 1.97 -14.34
CA ASP A 5 0.67 1.81 -15.79
C ASP A 5 0.71 3.20 -16.47
N LEU A 6 -0.10 4.16 -16.00
CA LEU A 6 -0.08 5.55 -16.48
C LEU A 6 1.29 6.23 -16.29
N LEU A 7 1.89 6.12 -15.11
CA LEU A 7 3.20 6.72 -14.83
C LEU A 7 4.29 6.16 -15.75
N ASN A 8 4.26 4.85 -16.02
CA ASN A 8 5.21 4.24 -16.93
C ASN A 8 5.04 4.75 -18.36
N GLU A 9 3.81 4.94 -18.80
CA GLU A 9 3.51 5.55 -20.10
C GLU A 9 3.97 7.01 -20.17
N ILE A 10 3.76 7.80 -19.11
CA ILE A 10 4.27 9.16 -19.00
C ILE A 10 5.80 9.20 -19.08
N ARG A 11 6.51 8.28 -18.39
CA ARG A 11 7.98 8.16 -18.47
C ARG A 11 8.45 7.85 -19.89
N LEU A 12 7.72 7.00 -20.61
CA LEU A 12 8.02 6.69 -22.02
C LEU A 12 7.82 7.92 -22.91
N ILE A 13 6.70 8.63 -22.77
CA ILE A 13 6.42 9.86 -23.51
C ILE A 13 7.52 10.89 -23.24
N ARG A 14 7.89 11.10 -21.97
CA ARG A 14 9.00 11.97 -21.59
C ARG A 14 10.30 11.58 -22.29
N SER A 15 10.66 10.30 -22.28
CA SER A 15 11.85 9.81 -22.96
C SER A 15 11.81 10.08 -24.48
N PHE A 16 10.65 9.97 -25.11
CA PHE A 16 10.48 10.28 -26.53
C PHE A 16 10.64 11.78 -26.81
N LEU A 17 10.07 12.66 -25.96
CA LEU A 17 10.24 14.11 -26.07
C LEU A 17 11.70 14.54 -25.96
N ILE A 18 12.45 13.96 -25.00
CA ILE A 18 13.90 14.23 -24.85
C ILE A 18 14.66 13.83 -26.13
N ASN A 19 14.21 12.77 -26.80
CA ASN A 19 14.78 12.30 -28.06
C ASN A 19 14.26 13.07 -29.30
N GLY A 20 13.54 14.18 -29.11
CA GLY A 20 13.04 15.04 -30.18
C GLY A 20 11.80 14.51 -30.91
N ILE A 21 11.15 13.46 -30.40
CA ILE A 21 9.90 12.95 -30.96
C ILE A 21 8.76 13.84 -30.47
N SER A 22 7.86 14.25 -31.37
CA SER A 22 6.73 15.11 -30.98
C SER A 22 5.80 14.38 -30.00
N PHE A 23 5.06 15.13 -29.18
CA PHE A 23 4.10 14.54 -28.25
C PHE A 23 3.03 13.68 -28.95
N GLU A 24 2.56 14.12 -30.12
CA GLU A 24 1.57 13.36 -30.91
C GLU A 24 2.13 12.03 -31.43
N GLN A 25 3.38 12.04 -31.90
CA GLN A 25 4.06 10.81 -32.32
C GLN A 25 4.33 9.89 -31.13
N SER A 26 4.73 10.46 -29.99
CA SER A 26 4.95 9.74 -28.74
C SER A 26 3.67 9.04 -28.29
N LEU A 27 2.52 9.74 -28.33
CA LEU A 27 1.22 9.16 -28.00
C LEU A 27 0.81 8.04 -28.96
N LYS A 28 1.10 8.16 -30.27
CA LYS A 28 0.84 7.07 -31.22
C LYS A 28 1.62 5.82 -30.85
N ILE A 29 2.92 5.95 -30.62
CA ILE A 29 3.80 4.82 -30.23
C ILE A 29 3.30 4.17 -28.92
N VAL A 30 2.99 4.98 -27.91
CA VAL A 30 2.45 4.48 -26.64
C VAL A 30 1.09 3.81 -26.83
N SER A 31 0.22 4.35 -27.67
CA SER A 31 -1.12 3.78 -27.92
C SER A 31 -1.08 2.41 -28.61
N GLU A 32 -0.09 2.17 -29.47
CA GLU A 32 0.13 0.87 -30.11
C GLU A 32 0.62 -0.16 -29.10
N LYS A 33 1.54 0.24 -28.21
CA LYS A 33 2.10 -0.63 -27.18
C LYS A 33 1.12 -0.88 -26.02
N TYR A 34 0.27 0.09 -25.70
CA TYR A 34 -0.66 0.08 -24.57
C TYR A 34 -2.10 0.42 -25.01
N PRO A 35 -2.81 -0.52 -25.68
CA PRO A 35 -4.10 -0.24 -26.32
C PRO A 35 -5.27 0.05 -25.36
N LYS A 36 -5.12 -0.25 -24.07
CA LYS A 36 -6.12 0.01 -23.01
C LYS A 36 -5.86 1.29 -22.21
N SER A 37 -4.88 2.08 -22.64
CA SER A 37 -4.51 3.32 -21.97
C SER A 37 -5.49 4.47 -22.23
N ILE A 38 -5.54 5.41 -21.29
CA ILE A 38 -6.17 6.72 -21.51
C ILE A 38 -5.52 7.44 -22.70
N PHE A 39 -4.20 7.33 -22.85
CA PHE A 39 -3.47 7.89 -24.00
C PHE A 39 -3.87 7.21 -25.31
N SER A 40 -4.26 5.93 -25.30
CA SER A 40 -4.81 5.28 -26.50
C SER A 40 -6.16 5.86 -26.90
N SER A 41 -7.03 6.15 -25.93
CA SER A 41 -8.33 6.78 -26.19
C SER A 41 -8.16 8.20 -26.74
N ILE A 42 -7.18 8.94 -26.19
CA ILE A 42 -6.83 10.30 -26.65
C ILE A 42 -6.26 10.26 -28.07
N ALA A 43 -5.30 9.38 -28.34
CA ALA A 43 -4.64 9.25 -29.65
C ALA A 43 -5.60 8.80 -30.78
N LYS A 44 -6.65 8.05 -30.44
CA LYS A 44 -7.69 7.60 -31.38
C LYS A 44 -8.81 8.64 -31.55
N SER A 45 -8.80 9.73 -30.80
CA SER A 45 -9.80 10.77 -30.96
C SER A 45 -9.52 11.52 -32.27
N ASN A 46 -10.57 11.78 -33.05
CA ASN A 46 -10.49 12.66 -34.23
C ASN A 46 -10.41 14.16 -33.87
N LYS A 47 -10.31 14.49 -32.57
CA LYS A 47 -10.26 15.87 -32.07
C LYS A 47 -8.83 16.37 -31.96
N PRO A 48 -8.61 17.70 -31.95
CA PRO A 48 -7.33 18.29 -31.56
C PRO A 48 -6.86 17.73 -30.21
N MET A 49 -5.57 17.46 -30.08
CA MET A 49 -4.99 16.78 -28.91
C MET A 49 -5.36 17.46 -27.58
N LYS A 50 -5.34 18.80 -27.57
CA LYS A 50 -5.71 19.62 -26.39
C LYS A 50 -7.16 19.38 -25.96
N GLU A 51 -8.09 19.35 -26.91
CA GLU A 51 -9.51 19.09 -26.63
C GLU A 51 -9.75 17.65 -26.17
N ALA A 52 -9.04 16.69 -26.77
CA ALA A 52 -9.13 15.29 -26.40
C ALA A 52 -8.66 15.05 -24.95
N ILE A 53 -7.60 15.73 -24.52
CA ILE A 53 -7.11 15.68 -23.13
C ILE A 53 -8.09 16.36 -22.18
N LYS A 54 -8.64 17.52 -22.55
CA LYS A 54 -9.65 18.22 -21.74
C LYS A 54 -10.87 17.35 -21.47
N GLU A 55 -11.38 16.66 -22.50
CA GLU A 55 -12.49 15.72 -22.36
C GLU A 55 -12.11 14.52 -21.48
N ALA A 56 -10.87 14.03 -21.59
CA ALA A 56 -10.38 12.95 -20.72
C ALA A 56 -10.33 13.38 -19.24
N ILE A 57 -9.92 14.62 -18.95
CA ILE A 57 -9.93 15.21 -17.59
C ILE A 57 -11.35 15.26 -17.02
N GLU A 58 -12.32 15.71 -17.81
CA GLU A 58 -13.73 15.83 -17.38
C GLU A 58 -14.36 14.47 -17.07
N LYS A 59 -13.93 13.42 -17.78
CA LYS A 59 -14.43 12.05 -17.61
C LYS A 59 -13.70 11.27 -16.51
N GLU A 60 -12.51 11.71 -16.12
CA GLU A 60 -11.68 10.97 -15.17
C GLU A 60 -12.16 11.17 -13.73
N LYS A 61 -12.36 10.06 -13.02
CA LYS A 61 -12.82 10.04 -11.63
C LYS A 61 -11.67 9.89 -10.65
N ASN A 62 -10.55 9.32 -11.09
CA ASN A 62 -9.38 9.14 -10.24
C ASN A 62 -8.58 10.45 -10.15
N GLU A 63 -8.45 11.01 -8.94
CA GLU A 63 -7.76 12.29 -8.71
C GLU A 63 -6.29 12.27 -9.15
N ARG A 64 -5.55 11.17 -8.92
CA ARG A 64 -4.13 11.07 -9.33
C ARG A 64 -4.00 11.07 -10.85
N THR A 65 -4.83 10.30 -11.53
CA THR A 65 -4.89 10.28 -13.00
C THR A 65 -5.30 11.64 -13.55
N LYS A 66 -6.33 12.26 -12.96
CA LYS A 66 -6.83 13.58 -13.35
C LYS A 66 -5.73 14.63 -13.22
N TYR A 67 -5.01 14.65 -12.10
CA TYR A 67 -3.88 15.54 -11.87
C TYR A 67 -2.78 15.38 -12.95
N CYS A 68 -2.45 14.14 -13.33
CA CYS A 68 -1.48 13.91 -14.41
C CYS A 68 -1.96 14.51 -15.73
N LEU A 69 -3.22 14.29 -16.09
CA LEU A 69 -3.80 14.83 -17.33
C LEU A 69 -3.88 16.36 -17.31
N GLU A 70 -4.22 16.97 -16.16
CA GLU A 70 -4.23 18.42 -15.97
C GLU A 70 -2.83 19.02 -16.17
N LYS A 71 -1.79 18.42 -15.60
CA LYS A 71 -0.40 18.88 -15.80
C LYS A 71 0.08 18.71 -17.24
N ILE A 72 -0.32 17.64 -17.91
CA ILE A 72 -0.05 17.46 -19.34
C ILE A 72 -0.76 18.53 -20.17
N TYR A 73 -2.02 18.83 -19.86
CA TYR A 73 -2.81 19.85 -20.53
C TYR A 73 -2.16 21.24 -20.37
N GLU A 74 -1.81 21.63 -19.14
CA GLU A 74 -1.09 22.88 -18.84
C GLU A 74 0.23 22.95 -19.62
N GLY A 75 0.97 21.84 -19.70
CA GLY A 75 2.26 21.79 -20.39
C GLY A 75 2.13 21.94 -21.91
N LEU A 76 1.01 21.51 -22.48
CA LEU A 76 0.68 21.75 -23.89
C LEU A 76 0.21 23.19 -24.16
N GLU A 77 -0.36 23.87 -23.17
CA GLU A 77 -0.75 25.29 -23.29
C GLU A 77 0.45 26.22 -23.21
N LEU A 78 1.38 25.95 -22.29
CA LEU A 78 2.53 26.80 -21.99
C LEU A 78 3.79 26.42 -22.77
N GLU A 79 3.73 25.39 -23.63
CA GLU A 79 4.89 24.81 -24.34
C GLU A 79 5.97 24.25 -23.39
N THR A 80 5.64 24.01 -22.12
CA THR A 80 6.51 23.45 -21.08
C THR A 80 6.24 21.98 -20.79
N LEU A 81 5.72 21.23 -21.77
CA LEU A 81 5.29 19.85 -21.59
C LEU A 81 6.37 18.97 -20.96
N GLY A 82 7.62 19.09 -21.38
CA GLY A 82 8.73 18.32 -20.79
C GLY A 82 8.87 18.54 -19.29
N GLU A 83 8.89 19.80 -18.84
CA GLU A 83 9.00 20.17 -17.42
C GLU A 83 7.81 19.64 -16.61
N ASN A 84 6.59 19.73 -17.15
CA ASN A 84 5.40 19.23 -16.48
C ASN A 84 5.40 17.70 -16.37
N LEU A 85 5.94 16.97 -17.35
CA LEU A 85 6.11 15.52 -17.23
C LEU A 85 7.14 15.17 -16.14
N ASP A 86 8.22 15.93 -16.02
CA ASP A 86 9.24 15.75 -14.98
C ASP A 86 8.63 15.93 -13.58
N LEU A 87 7.84 16.99 -13.38
CA LEU A 87 7.12 17.25 -12.14
C LEU A 87 6.16 16.11 -11.75
N ILE A 88 5.44 15.54 -12.71
CA ILE A 88 4.57 14.38 -12.45
C ILE A 88 5.42 13.20 -11.95
N VAL A 89 6.50 12.87 -12.68
CA VAL A 89 7.33 11.71 -12.34
C VAL A 89 8.00 11.89 -10.98
N GLU A 90 8.51 13.07 -10.68
CA GLU A 90 9.16 13.38 -9.40
C GLU A 90 8.18 13.23 -8.23
N LYS A 91 7.05 13.94 -8.28
CA LYS A 91 6.03 13.93 -7.22
C LYS A 91 5.61 12.51 -6.84
N PHE A 92 5.25 11.70 -7.84
CA PHE A 92 4.74 10.36 -7.56
C PHE A 92 5.86 9.33 -7.27
N SER A 93 7.10 9.60 -7.67
CA SER A 93 8.24 8.78 -7.24
C SER A 93 8.59 9.03 -5.77
N GLU A 94 8.47 10.27 -5.30
CA GLU A 94 8.63 10.62 -3.88
C GLU A 94 7.51 10.05 -3.01
N GLU A 95 6.25 10.12 -3.45
CA GLU A 95 5.12 9.49 -2.75
C GLU A 95 5.33 7.97 -2.60
N ASP A 96 5.76 7.28 -3.67
CA ASP A 96 6.08 5.85 -3.64
C ASP A 96 7.24 5.53 -2.67
N LEU A 97 8.28 6.36 -2.64
CA LEU A 97 9.41 6.20 -1.71
C LEU A 97 8.97 6.40 -0.26
N ASN A 98 8.15 7.42 0.01
CA ASN A 98 7.62 7.70 1.33
C ASN A 98 6.67 6.59 1.80
N GLU A 99 5.79 6.08 0.93
CA GLU A 99 4.96 4.92 1.25
C GLU A 99 5.79 3.67 1.56
N ARG A 100 6.83 3.38 0.77
CA ARG A 100 7.72 2.24 1.03
C ARG A 100 8.48 2.40 2.34
N LYS A 101 8.99 3.60 2.63
CA LYS A 101 9.68 3.90 3.89
C LYS A 101 8.75 3.70 5.08
N ASN A 102 7.51 4.20 5.00
CA ASN A 102 6.49 4.02 6.04
C ASN A 102 6.13 2.55 6.25
N ARG A 103 6.00 1.75 5.17
CA ARG A 103 5.75 0.29 5.29
C ARG A 103 6.92 -0.43 5.97
N ILE A 104 8.15 -0.09 5.63
CA ILE A 104 9.35 -0.68 6.26
C ILE A 104 9.42 -0.29 7.73
N GLU A 105 9.20 0.98 8.06
CA GLU A 105 9.24 1.47 9.44
C GLU A 105 8.13 0.85 10.30
N PHE A 106 6.92 0.76 9.76
CA PHE A 106 5.82 0.04 10.40
C PHE A 106 6.16 -1.43 10.63
N SER A 107 6.74 -2.12 9.64
CA SER A 107 7.11 -3.54 9.77
C SER A 107 8.16 -3.78 10.87
N LYS A 108 9.14 -2.87 11.02
CA LYS A 108 10.15 -2.94 12.10
C LYS A 108 9.53 -2.69 13.47
N SER A 109 8.68 -1.68 13.59
CA SER A 109 7.97 -1.37 14.84
C SER A 109 7.05 -2.51 15.26
N PHE A 110 6.34 -3.12 14.30
CA PHE A 110 5.44 -4.24 14.55
C PHE A 110 6.20 -5.51 14.96
N ALA A 111 7.29 -5.86 14.29
CA ALA A 111 8.12 -7.02 14.67
C ALA A 111 8.67 -6.86 16.10
N THR A 112 9.10 -5.65 16.46
CA THR A 112 9.56 -5.34 17.82
C THR A 112 8.44 -5.49 18.85
N PHE A 113 7.24 -4.98 18.56
CA PHE A 113 6.06 -5.16 19.41
C PHE A 113 5.74 -6.65 19.61
N PHE A 114 5.75 -7.43 18.53
CA PHE A 114 5.46 -8.87 18.57
C PHE A 114 6.46 -9.62 19.45
N ILE A 115 7.77 -9.38 19.29
CA ILE A 115 8.82 -9.99 20.13
C ILE A 115 8.60 -9.65 21.61
N ILE A 116 8.30 -8.39 21.92
CA ILE A 116 8.05 -7.95 23.29
C ILE A 116 6.81 -8.66 23.86
N PHE A 117 5.72 -8.71 23.10
CA PHE A 117 4.47 -9.31 23.52
C PHE A 117 4.62 -10.82 23.78
N SER A 118 5.32 -11.54 22.88
CA SER A 118 5.57 -12.98 23.03
C SER A 118 6.52 -13.33 24.18
N ILE A 119 7.24 -12.37 24.77
CA ILE A 119 8.03 -12.58 25.99
C ILE A 119 7.23 -12.19 27.24
N ILE A 120 6.55 -11.04 27.21
CA ILE A 120 5.80 -10.53 28.36
C ILE A 120 4.57 -11.39 28.66
N LEU A 121 3.83 -11.81 27.64
CA LEU A 121 2.59 -12.56 27.82
C LEU A 121 2.81 -13.91 28.54
N PRO A 122 3.85 -14.72 28.21
CA PRO A 122 4.18 -15.92 28.98
C PRO A 122 4.61 -15.63 30.42
N ILE A 123 5.36 -14.54 30.66
CA ILE A 123 5.77 -14.16 32.02
C ILE A 123 4.53 -13.80 32.86
N VAL A 124 3.63 -12.97 32.32
CA VAL A 124 2.37 -12.61 32.98
C VAL A 124 1.50 -13.86 33.21
N ALA A 125 1.40 -14.74 32.23
CA ALA A 125 0.70 -16.03 32.37
C ALA A 125 1.30 -16.90 33.48
N PHE A 126 2.62 -16.98 33.57
CA PHE A 126 3.32 -17.73 34.61
C PHE A 126 3.13 -17.12 36.00
N VAL A 127 3.24 -15.79 36.14
CA VAL A 127 2.97 -15.08 37.39
C VAL A 127 1.52 -15.28 37.82
N PHE A 128 0.57 -15.19 36.89
CA PHE A 128 -0.83 -15.42 37.19
C PHE A 128 -1.11 -16.88 37.59
N TYR A 129 -0.49 -17.85 36.90
CA TYR A 129 -0.57 -19.26 37.23
C TYR A 129 -0.03 -19.55 38.64
N THR A 130 1.17 -19.06 38.95
CA THR A 130 1.79 -19.24 40.28
C THR A 130 0.95 -18.59 41.37
N PHE A 131 0.43 -17.38 41.15
CA PHE A 131 -0.49 -16.72 42.08
C PHE A 131 -1.78 -17.52 42.29
N LEU A 132 -2.42 -17.99 41.21
CA LEU A 132 -3.60 -18.85 41.30
C LEU A 132 -3.29 -20.17 42.02
N SER A 133 -2.11 -20.76 41.81
CA SER A 133 -1.68 -21.97 42.50
C SER A 133 -1.48 -21.74 44.00
N VAL A 134 -0.94 -20.57 44.39
CA VAL A 134 -0.81 -20.19 45.81
C VAL A 134 -2.18 -19.99 46.44
N LEU A 135 -3.08 -19.22 45.80
CA LEU A 135 -4.47 -19.06 46.25
C LEU A 135 -5.19 -20.41 46.36
N HIS A 136 -5.07 -21.26 45.33
CA HIS A 136 -5.64 -22.61 45.35
C HIS A 136 -5.07 -23.46 46.49
N SER A 137 -3.76 -23.38 46.79
CA SER A 137 -3.18 -24.12 47.90
C SER A 137 -3.69 -23.67 49.28
N LEU A 138 -4.04 -22.38 49.42
CA LEU A 138 -4.67 -21.83 50.63
C LEU A 138 -6.15 -22.22 50.76
N GLU A 139 -6.90 -22.28 49.66
CA GLU A 139 -8.28 -22.81 49.64
C GLU A 139 -8.35 -24.33 49.75
N PHE A 140 -7.33 -25.06 49.28
CA PHE A 140 -7.25 -26.52 49.37
C PHE A 140 -7.19 -27.03 50.81
N LEU A 141 -6.57 -26.26 51.70
CA LEU A 141 -6.58 -26.53 53.13
C LEU A 141 -8.01 -26.49 53.72
N ASN A 142 -8.97 -25.89 53.01
CA ASN A 142 -10.37 -25.75 53.45
C ASN A 142 -11.42 -26.49 52.60
N ILE A 143 -11.21 -26.82 51.30
CA ILE A 143 -12.31 -27.32 50.41
C ILE A 143 -11.98 -28.54 49.52
N GLY A 144 -10.71 -28.94 49.33
CA GLY A 144 -10.39 -30.24 48.70
C GLY A 144 -10.66 -30.42 47.19
N ILE A 145 -10.65 -29.36 46.37
CA ILE A 145 -10.92 -29.43 44.91
C ILE A 145 -9.62 -29.39 44.09
N LYS A 146 -9.23 -30.50 43.42
CA LYS A 146 -8.04 -30.58 42.55
C LYS A 146 -8.24 -29.79 41.25
N LEU A 147 -7.42 -28.75 41.06
CA LEU A 147 -7.16 -28.18 39.73
C LEU A 147 -6.40 -29.24 38.92
N ASP A 148 -6.99 -29.64 37.80
CA ASP A 148 -6.42 -30.62 36.89
C ASP A 148 -5.47 -29.94 35.90
N GLU A 149 -4.39 -30.63 35.54
CA GLU A 149 -3.35 -30.17 34.61
C GLU A 149 -3.95 -29.77 33.25
N SER A 150 -5.11 -30.33 32.92
CA SER A 150 -5.93 -29.98 31.75
C SER A 150 -6.30 -28.49 31.68
N PHE A 151 -6.51 -27.80 32.80
CA PHE A 151 -6.82 -26.36 32.81
C PHE A 151 -5.63 -25.50 32.37
N LEU A 152 -4.41 -25.87 32.80
CA LEU A 152 -3.18 -25.16 32.41
C LEU A 152 -2.91 -25.32 30.92
N TYR A 153 -3.06 -26.53 30.38
CA TYR A 153 -2.89 -26.78 28.95
C TYR A 153 -3.93 -26.03 28.11
N PHE A 154 -5.18 -25.93 28.57
CA PHE A 154 -6.21 -25.14 27.91
C PHE A 154 -5.84 -23.65 27.85
N PHE A 155 -5.31 -23.09 28.95
CA PHE A 155 -4.89 -21.69 29.00
C PHE A 155 -3.70 -21.40 28.07
N LEU A 156 -2.68 -22.27 28.08
CA LEU A 156 -1.53 -22.16 27.17
C LEU A 156 -1.95 -22.30 25.69
N PHE A 157 -2.89 -23.20 25.40
CA PHE A 157 -3.46 -23.37 24.07
C PHE A 157 -4.22 -22.12 23.60
N ALA A 158 -5.00 -21.48 24.49
CA ALA A 158 -5.72 -20.25 24.16
C ALA A 158 -4.78 -19.07 23.83
N ILE A 159 -3.66 -18.94 24.56
CA ILE A 159 -2.61 -17.96 24.26
C ILE A 159 -2.02 -18.22 22.87
N PHE A 160 -1.60 -19.46 22.60
CA PHE A 160 -1.03 -19.85 21.31
C PHE A 160 -2.00 -19.62 20.14
N LEU A 161 -3.28 -19.98 20.31
CA LEU A 161 -4.31 -19.76 19.31
C LEU A 161 -4.53 -18.26 19.04
N THR A 162 -4.44 -17.42 20.07
CA THR A 162 -4.56 -15.96 19.93
C THR A 162 -3.41 -15.38 19.11
N GLU A 163 -2.17 -15.81 19.37
CA GLU A 163 -1.00 -15.42 18.55
C GLU A 163 -1.14 -15.87 17.10
N CYS A 164 -1.63 -17.10 16.86
CA CYS A 164 -1.89 -17.62 15.51
C CYS A 164 -2.96 -16.82 14.75
N ILE A 165 -4.07 -16.46 15.42
CA ILE A 165 -5.14 -15.66 14.81
C ILE A 165 -4.63 -14.26 14.45
N MET A 166 -3.85 -13.62 15.33
CA MET A 166 -3.24 -12.33 15.03
C MET A 166 -2.29 -12.39 13.82
N MET A 167 -1.46 -13.44 13.73
CA MET A 167 -0.61 -13.68 12.56
C MET A 167 -1.44 -13.89 11.28
N PHE A 168 -2.50 -14.69 11.32
CA PHE A 168 -3.34 -14.94 10.15
C PHE A 168 -4.06 -13.67 9.67
N TYR A 169 -4.60 -12.86 10.59
CA TYR A 169 -5.23 -11.58 10.25
C TYR A 169 -4.23 -10.59 9.63
N TYR A 170 -2.97 -10.65 10.03
CA TYR A 170 -1.91 -9.82 9.46
C TYR A 170 -1.59 -10.19 8.00
N PHE A 171 -1.44 -11.48 7.67
CA PHE A 171 -1.09 -11.91 6.31
C PHE A 171 -2.20 -11.75 5.27
N LYS A 172 -3.46 -11.59 5.70
CA LYS A 172 -4.61 -11.45 4.80
C LYS A 172 -4.87 -10.00 4.35
N LYS A 173 -4.17 -9.03 4.94
CA LYS A 173 -4.34 -7.60 4.69
C LYS A 173 -3.16 -7.06 3.89
#